data_AF-A0AAV7XMV5-F1
#
_entry.id   AF-A0AAV7XMV5-F1
#
_cell.length_a   1.000
_cell.length_b   1.000
_cell.length_c   1.000
_cell.angle_alpha   90.00
_cell.angle_beta   90.00
_cell.angle_gamma   90.00
#
_symmetry.space_group_name_H-M   'P 1'
#
loop_
_entity.id
_entity.type
_entity.pdbx_description
1 polymer ?
#
loop_
_entity_poly.entity_id
_entity_poly.type
_entity_poly.pdbx_seq_one_letter_code
_entity_poly.pdbx_strand_id
1 'polypeptide(L)'
;MARVLRCRKLLSACSGNRCVSSDSARLSSNTAAASETSAKIPPHPSQIRHDMIGPPNQLSNLRPVVFHKAENETPLEQQFRLERERVQRWNEEFWIKHNTAFVKEGNEFRTKKLGSSKDSDKKSLNAEEMSEFYKAFLDKNWKTHVSYNFEWYRKNFSLLILAFRVQLSKIGVRGR
;
A
#
# COMPACT_ATOMS: atom_id res chain seq x y z
N MET A 1 46.80 1.55 0.42
CA MET A 1 46.60 2.16 1.76
C MET A 1 45.30 2.98 1.76
N ALA A 2 44.14 2.31 1.81
CA ALA A 2 42.83 2.96 1.76
C ALA A 2 42.25 3.05 3.19
N ARG A 3 41.99 4.28 3.64
CA ARG A 3 41.51 4.59 5.00
C ARG A 3 40.04 4.20 5.16
N VAL A 4 39.78 3.38 6.17
CA VAL A 4 38.45 3.02 6.68
C VAL A 4 37.84 4.23 7.38
N LEU A 5 36.76 4.79 6.81
CA LEU A 5 35.93 5.80 7.46
C LEU A 5 35.06 5.11 8.53
N ARG A 6 35.47 5.23 9.80
CA ARG A 6 34.64 4.90 10.96
C ARG A 6 33.55 5.96 11.12
N CYS A 7 32.30 5.57 10.89
CA CYS A 7 31.13 6.36 11.27
C CYS A 7 30.99 6.34 12.80
N ARG A 8 31.15 7.50 13.45
CA ARG A 8 30.99 7.68 14.89
C ARG A 8 29.51 7.54 15.25
N LYS A 9 29.17 6.53 16.06
CA LYS A 9 27.89 6.45 16.79
C LYS A 9 27.79 7.65 17.74
N LEU A 10 26.79 8.49 17.53
CA LEU A 10 26.30 9.42 18.54
C LEU A 10 25.42 8.64 19.51
N LEU A 11 25.93 8.40 20.71
CA LEU A 11 25.15 7.90 21.84
C LEU A 11 24.44 9.11 22.47
N SER A 12 23.12 9.18 22.29
CA SER A 12 22.25 10.05 23.09
C SER A 12 21.75 9.25 24.29
N ALA A 13 22.04 9.74 25.49
CA ALA A 13 21.53 9.21 26.74
C ALA A 13 20.16 9.83 27.03
N CYS A 14 19.11 8.99 27.06
CA CYS A 14 17.86 9.31 27.73
C CYS A 14 17.66 8.33 28.88
N SER A 15 17.71 8.88 30.09
CA SER A 15 17.36 8.25 31.35
C SER A 15 15.84 8.01 31.41
N GLY A 16 15.41 6.82 31.86
CA GLY A 16 13.99 6.52 32.04
C GLY A 16 13.69 5.06 32.31
N ASN A 17 14.04 4.57 33.51
CA ASN A 17 13.55 3.30 34.02
C ASN A 17 12.05 3.38 34.31
N ARG A 18 11.25 2.46 33.74
CA ARG A 18 10.21 1.72 34.47
C ARG A 18 9.79 0.46 33.72
N CYS A 19 10.28 -0.69 34.17
CA CYS A 19 9.68 -1.99 33.91
C CYS A 19 8.54 -2.23 34.92
N VAL A 20 7.40 -2.75 34.46
CA VAL A 20 6.51 -3.60 35.26
C VAL A 20 5.95 -4.68 34.33
N SER A 21 6.14 -5.94 34.72
CA SER A 21 5.65 -7.14 34.04
C SER A 21 4.21 -7.50 34.46
N SER A 22 3.49 -8.11 33.51
CA SER A 22 2.51 -9.22 33.61
C SER A 22 1.47 -9.25 34.75
N ASP A 23 0.17 -9.30 34.41
CA ASP A 23 -0.58 -10.58 34.36
C ASP A 23 -2.04 -10.44 33.87
N SER A 24 -2.60 -11.60 33.54
CA SER A 24 -3.70 -11.91 32.62
C SER A 24 -5.13 -11.90 33.20
N ALA A 25 -6.11 -11.96 32.28
CA ALA A 25 -7.50 -12.46 32.40
C ALA A 25 -8.66 -11.45 32.56
N ARG A 26 -9.48 -11.26 31.50
CA ARG A 26 -10.75 -12.00 31.30
C ARG A 26 -11.45 -11.67 29.97
N LEU A 27 -12.14 -12.69 29.47
CA LEU A 27 -12.82 -12.86 28.19
C LEU A 27 -14.14 -12.05 28.01
N SER A 28 -14.37 -11.71 26.74
CA SER A 28 -15.63 -11.77 25.97
C SER A 28 -16.83 -10.90 26.33
N SER A 29 -17.26 -10.11 25.34
CA SER A 29 -18.65 -10.09 24.84
C SER A 29 -18.66 -9.59 23.39
N ASN A 30 -18.97 -10.51 22.47
CA ASN A 30 -19.26 -10.25 21.06
C ASN A 30 -20.59 -9.52 20.95
N THR A 31 -20.63 -8.41 20.20
CA THR A 31 -21.69 -8.06 19.22
C THR A 31 -21.37 -6.68 18.62
N ALA A 32 -20.68 -6.67 17.49
CA ALA A 32 -20.73 -5.52 16.60
C ALA A 32 -20.77 -6.05 15.17
N ALA A 33 -21.96 -5.91 14.59
CA ALA A 33 -22.34 -6.25 13.23
C ALA A 33 -21.17 -6.28 12.25
N ALA A 34 -20.87 -7.47 11.73
CA ALA A 34 -20.25 -7.58 10.43
C ALA A 34 -21.20 -6.92 9.43
N SER A 35 -20.96 -5.64 9.13
CA SER A 35 -21.63 -4.97 8.03
C SER A 35 -21.13 -5.65 6.77
N GLU A 36 -21.96 -6.51 6.22
CA GLU A 36 -21.86 -6.99 4.85
C GLU A 36 -21.64 -5.77 3.95
N THR A 37 -20.40 -5.57 3.49
CA THR A 37 -20.13 -4.65 2.39
C THR A 37 -20.74 -5.25 1.15
N SER A 38 -22.05 -5.03 0.95
CA SER A 38 -22.71 -5.12 -0.32
C SER A 38 -21.82 -4.43 -1.34
N ALA A 39 -21.30 -5.18 -2.30
CA ALA A 39 -20.42 -4.70 -3.34
C ALA A 39 -21.17 -3.69 -4.22
N LYS A 40 -21.27 -2.44 -3.75
CA LYS A 40 -21.81 -1.34 -4.53
C LYS A 40 -20.89 -1.15 -5.73
N ILE A 41 -21.45 -1.35 -6.92
CA ILE A 41 -20.79 -1.09 -8.20
C ILE A 41 -20.22 0.34 -8.14
N PRO A 42 -18.94 0.56 -8.52
CA PRO A 42 -18.37 1.90 -8.55
C PRO A 42 -19.23 2.82 -9.43
N PRO A 43 -19.48 4.08 -9.03
CA PRO A 43 -20.28 5.00 -9.82
C PRO A 43 -19.58 5.28 -11.16
N HIS A 44 -20.38 5.57 -12.20
CA HIS A 44 -19.82 5.89 -13.51
C HIS A 44 -19.05 7.24 -13.45
N PRO A 45 -17.84 7.36 -14.03
CA PRO A 45 -17.00 8.58 -13.97
C PRO A 45 -17.68 9.89 -14.38
N SER A 46 -18.67 9.84 -15.28
CA SER A 46 -19.44 11.01 -15.72
C SER A 46 -20.54 11.44 -14.75
N GLN A 47 -20.93 10.60 -13.79
CA GLN A 47 -22.03 10.88 -12.85
C GLN A 47 -21.54 11.55 -11.56
N ILE A 48 -20.23 11.53 -11.31
CA ILE A 48 -19.61 12.08 -10.11
C ILE A 48 -19.13 13.51 -10.38
N ARG A 49 -19.10 14.38 -9.36
CA ARG A 49 -18.66 15.80 -9.51
C ARG A 49 -17.19 16.03 -9.19
N HIS A 50 -16.57 15.11 -8.46
CA HIS A 50 -15.19 15.17 -8.02
C HIS A 50 -14.65 13.73 -7.94
N ASP A 51 -13.32 13.58 -7.90
CA ASP A 51 -12.68 12.28 -7.77
C ASP A 51 -13.18 11.58 -6.49
N MET A 52 -13.60 10.32 -6.61
CA MET A 52 -14.12 9.53 -5.49
C MET A 52 -13.13 8.42 -5.10
N ILE A 53 -12.94 8.23 -3.79
CA ILE A 53 -12.08 7.19 -3.24
C ILE A 53 -12.95 6.09 -2.63
N GLY A 54 -12.77 4.86 -3.07
CA GLY A 54 -13.51 3.70 -2.61
C GLY A 54 -12.95 3.08 -1.31
N PRO A 55 -13.63 2.04 -0.79
CA PRO A 55 -13.11 1.22 0.30
C PRO A 55 -11.83 0.47 -0.13
N PRO A 56 -10.98 0.04 0.81
CA PRO A 56 -9.79 -0.74 0.49
C PRO A 56 -10.12 -2.01 -0.32
N ASN A 57 -9.34 -2.27 -1.37
CA ASN A 57 -9.41 -3.50 -2.14
C ASN A 57 -8.89 -4.67 -1.29
N GLN A 58 -9.60 -5.80 -1.30
CA GLN A 58 -9.29 -6.98 -0.50
C GLN A 58 -7.97 -7.67 -0.87
N LEU A 59 -7.50 -7.51 -2.11
CA LEU A 59 -6.28 -8.14 -2.61
C LEU A 59 -5.07 -7.20 -2.52
N SER A 60 -5.19 -5.96 -3.01
CA SER A 60 -4.07 -5.01 -3.02
C SER A 60 -3.93 -4.20 -1.72
N ASN A 61 -4.98 -4.12 -0.89
CA ASN A 61 -5.14 -3.19 0.23
C ASN A 61 -5.13 -1.70 -0.16
N LEU A 62 -5.07 -1.36 -1.45
CA LEU A 62 -5.12 0.01 -1.92
C LEU A 62 -6.57 0.49 -2.04
N ARG A 63 -6.76 1.81 -2.02
CA ARG A 63 -8.08 2.41 -2.24
C ARG A 63 -8.26 2.74 -3.72
N PRO A 64 -9.25 2.15 -4.40
CA PRO A 64 -9.52 2.46 -5.79
C PRO A 64 -10.04 3.90 -5.90
N VAL A 65 -9.64 4.59 -6.98
CA VAL A 65 -10.05 5.96 -7.26
C VAL A 65 -10.87 5.97 -8.54
N VAL A 66 -12.08 6.54 -8.48
CA VAL A 66 -12.88 6.85 -9.66
C VAL A 66 -12.61 8.32 -9.99
N PHE A 67 -11.90 8.56 -11.09
CA PHE A 67 -11.60 9.91 -11.53
C PHE A 67 -12.82 10.53 -12.22
N HIS A 68 -13.15 11.76 -11.85
CA HIS A 68 -14.24 12.50 -12.48
C HIS A 68 -13.92 12.75 -13.96
N LYS A 69 -14.89 12.46 -14.83
CA LYS A 69 -14.87 12.82 -16.24
C LYS A 69 -15.78 14.02 -16.48
N ALA A 70 -15.20 15.17 -16.78
CA ALA A 70 -15.93 16.37 -17.17
C ALA A 70 -16.55 16.19 -18.57
N GLU A 71 -17.72 16.78 -18.81
CA GLU A 71 -18.41 16.69 -20.10
C GLU A 71 -17.61 17.37 -21.23
N ASN A 72 -16.98 18.50 -20.92
CA ASN A 72 -16.20 19.32 -21.86
C ASN A 72 -14.69 19.21 -21.61
N GLU A 73 -14.18 18.00 -21.36
CA GLU A 73 -12.74 17.80 -21.13
C GLU A 73 -11.93 18.18 -22.37
N THR A 74 -10.94 19.06 -22.21
CA THR A 74 -9.96 19.31 -23.26
C THR A 74 -9.13 18.05 -23.52
N PRO A 75 -8.51 17.88 -24.71
CA PRO A 75 -7.66 16.72 -24.98
C PRO A 75 -6.54 16.53 -23.94
N LEU A 76 -6.01 17.63 -23.39
CA LEU A 76 -4.98 17.61 -22.37
C LEU A 76 -5.51 17.14 -21.00
N GLU A 77 -6.72 17.57 -20.62
CA GLU A 77 -7.39 17.08 -19.40
C GLU A 77 -7.77 15.60 -19.50
N GLN A 78 -8.28 15.19 -20.67
CA GLN A 78 -8.57 13.79 -20.96
C GLN A 78 -7.30 12.95 -20.84
N GLN A 79 -6.20 13.39 -21.47
CA GLN A 79 -4.91 12.72 -21.37
C GLN A 79 -4.46 12.62 -19.91
N PHE A 80 -4.59 13.69 -19.13
CA PHE A 80 -4.23 13.68 -17.71
C PHE A 80 -5.06 12.68 -16.90
N ARG A 81 -6.38 12.65 -17.11
CA ARG A 81 -7.28 11.69 -16.44
C ARG A 81 -6.91 10.25 -16.79
N LEU A 82 -6.75 9.94 -18.07
CA LEU A 82 -6.41 8.59 -18.54
C LEU A 82 -5.03 8.13 -18.05
N GLU A 83 -4.03 9.01 -18.00
CA GLU A 83 -2.72 8.67 -17.44
C GLU A 83 -2.79 8.43 -15.92
N ARG A 84 -3.60 9.20 -15.18
CA ARG A 84 -3.85 8.91 -13.76
C ARG A 84 -4.48 7.53 -13.57
N GLU A 85 -5.52 7.20 -14.34
CA GLU A 85 -6.16 5.87 -14.33
C GLU A 85 -5.15 4.76 -14.64
N ARG A 86 -4.32 4.95 -15.66
CA ARG A 86 -3.28 3.99 -16.06
C ARG A 86 -2.25 3.76 -14.96
N VAL A 87 -1.75 4.83 -14.34
CA VAL A 87 -0.77 4.73 -13.24
C VAL A 87 -1.39 4.06 -12.01
N GLN A 88 -2.64 4.36 -11.68
CA GLN A 88 -3.34 3.69 -10.58
C GLN A 88 -3.56 2.20 -10.87
N ARG A 89 -3.96 1.84 -12.08
CA ARG A 89 -4.13 0.43 -12.48
C ARG A 89 -2.82 -0.36 -12.39
N TRP A 90 -1.72 0.23 -12.89
CA TRP A 90 -0.39 -0.38 -12.77
C TRP A 90 0.03 -0.58 -11.30
N ASN A 91 -0.26 0.40 -10.45
CA ASN A 91 0.01 0.32 -9.02
C ASN A 91 -0.79 -0.80 -8.34
N GLU A 92 -2.09 -0.87 -8.65
CA GLU A 92 -2.99 -1.92 -8.19
C GLU A 92 -2.50 -3.31 -8.58
N GLU A 93 -2.20 -3.52 -9.87
CA GLU A 93 -1.70 -4.79 -10.40
C GLU A 93 -0.42 -5.25 -9.70
N PHE A 94 0.51 -4.33 -9.43
CA PHE A 94 1.72 -4.63 -8.68
C PHE A 94 1.40 -5.13 -7.27
N TRP A 95 0.56 -4.41 -6.52
CA TRP A 95 0.24 -4.76 -5.15
C TRP A 95 -0.63 -6.00 -5.02
N ILE A 96 -1.55 -6.27 -5.96
CA ILE A 96 -2.27 -7.55 -6.03
C ILE A 96 -1.27 -8.71 -6.14
N LYS A 97 -0.34 -8.62 -7.11
CA LYS A 97 0.66 -9.66 -7.34
C LYS A 97 1.57 -9.85 -6.12
N HIS A 98 2.03 -8.73 -5.56
CA HIS A 98 2.95 -8.74 -4.42
C HIS A 98 2.28 -9.31 -3.16
N ASN A 99 1.08 -8.86 -2.83
CA ASN A 99 0.34 -9.35 -1.66
C ASN A 99 -0.07 -10.82 -1.82
N THR A 100 -0.45 -11.25 -3.02
CA THR A 100 -0.75 -12.66 -3.30
C THR A 100 0.47 -13.54 -3.02
N ALA A 101 1.65 -13.13 -3.49
CA ALA A 101 2.90 -13.83 -3.21
C ALA A 101 3.24 -13.82 -1.71
N PHE A 102 3.07 -12.67 -1.05
CA PHE A 102 3.31 -12.53 0.39
C PHE A 102 2.44 -13.47 1.23
N VAL A 103 1.12 -13.50 0.97
CA VAL A 103 0.18 -14.39 1.68
C VAL A 103 0.52 -15.85 1.42
N LYS A 104 0.81 -16.21 0.17
CA LYS A 104 1.20 -17.57 -0.21
C LYS A 104 2.46 -18.02 0.54
N GLU A 105 3.55 -17.26 0.42
CA GLU A 105 4.82 -17.61 1.04
C GLU A 105 4.73 -17.60 2.58
N GLY A 106 3.94 -16.69 3.15
CA GLY A 106 3.68 -16.63 4.59
C GLY A 106 2.90 -17.85 5.09
N ASN A 107 1.93 -18.33 4.32
CA ASN A 107 1.20 -19.56 4.64
C ASN A 107 2.11 -20.79 4.53
N GLU A 108 2.96 -20.86 3.49
CA GLU A 108 3.95 -21.94 3.35
C GLU A 108 4.95 -21.94 4.53
N PHE A 109 5.41 -20.77 4.97
CA PHE A 109 6.28 -20.65 6.13
C PHE A 109 5.59 -21.13 7.41
N ARG A 110 4.32 -20.74 7.60
CA ARG A 110 3.49 -21.19 8.74
C ARG A 110 3.34 -22.72 8.76
N THR A 111 2.97 -23.33 7.64
CA THR A 111 2.84 -24.79 7.53
C THR A 111 4.16 -25.50 7.80
N LYS A 112 5.29 -24.95 7.33
CA LYS A 112 6.62 -25.53 7.58
C LYS A 112 7.02 -25.50 9.06
N LYS A 113 6.72 -24.41 9.77
CA LYS A 113 7.10 -24.24 11.20
C LYS A 113 6.15 -24.98 12.16
N LEU A 114 4.84 -25.00 11.89
CA LEU A 114 3.84 -25.61 12.77
C LEU A 114 3.50 -27.07 12.43
N GLY A 115 3.91 -27.57 11.26
CA GLY A 115 3.53 -28.88 10.75
C GLY A 115 2.05 -28.96 10.35
N SER A 116 1.63 -30.05 9.69
CA SER A 116 0.27 -30.24 9.17
C SER A 116 -0.77 -30.69 10.23
N SER A 117 -0.48 -30.54 11.52
CA SER A 117 -1.33 -31.12 12.59
C SER A 117 -2.53 -30.22 12.89
N LYS A 118 -3.70 -30.84 13.13
CA LYS A 118 -4.99 -30.18 13.42
C LYS A 118 -5.00 -29.26 14.67
N ASP A 119 -3.98 -29.37 15.53
CA ASP A 119 -3.73 -28.48 16.69
C ASP A 119 -2.92 -27.21 16.35
N SER A 120 -2.38 -27.09 15.13
CA SER A 120 -1.64 -25.91 14.66
C SER A 120 -2.52 -24.67 14.50
N ASP A 121 -3.82 -24.83 14.30
CA ASP A 121 -4.79 -23.72 14.20
C ASP A 121 -4.89 -22.89 15.49
N LYS A 122 -4.44 -23.43 16.63
CA LYS A 122 -4.41 -22.74 17.93
C LYS A 122 -3.05 -22.13 18.29
N LYS A 123 -1.96 -22.50 17.58
CA LYS A 123 -0.62 -21.94 17.81
C LYS A 123 -0.33 -20.86 16.77
N SER A 124 -0.48 -19.60 17.17
CA SER A 124 0.08 -18.48 16.39
C SER A 124 1.60 -18.50 16.51
N LEU A 125 2.32 -18.36 15.38
CA LEU A 125 3.77 -18.16 15.38
C LEU A 125 4.13 -16.96 16.28
N ASN A 126 5.23 -17.09 17.01
CA ASN A 126 5.73 -15.97 17.81
C ASN A 126 6.21 -14.83 16.87
N ALA A 127 6.20 -13.59 17.37
CA ALA A 127 6.65 -12.43 16.62
C ALA A 127 8.08 -12.57 16.08
N GLU A 128 8.96 -13.23 16.86
CA GLU A 128 10.34 -13.52 16.45
C GLU A 128 10.38 -14.45 15.23
N GLU A 129 9.60 -15.52 15.21
CA GLU A 129 9.54 -16.46 14.09
C GLU A 129 8.94 -15.82 12.83
N MET A 130 7.90 -14.99 12.99
CA MET A 130 7.35 -14.22 11.88
C MET A 130 8.35 -13.19 11.34
N SER A 131 9.21 -12.64 12.19
CA SER A 131 10.26 -11.69 11.77
C SER A 131 11.27 -12.33 10.83
N GLU A 132 11.60 -13.62 11.00
CA GLU A 132 12.46 -14.37 10.08
C GLU A 132 11.85 -14.42 8.68
N PHE A 133 10.55 -14.74 8.60
CA PHE A 133 9.82 -14.74 7.33
C PHE A 133 9.80 -13.35 6.69
N TYR A 134 9.45 -12.30 7.44
CA TYR A 134 9.42 -10.94 6.91
C TYR A 134 10.75 -10.54 6.31
N LYS A 135 11.85 -10.76 7.04
CA LYS A 135 13.19 -10.43 6.57
C LYS A 135 13.53 -11.21 5.29
N ALA A 136 13.34 -12.53 5.28
CA ALA A 136 13.64 -13.36 4.13
C ALA A 136 12.82 -12.97 2.88
N PHE A 137 11.54 -12.67 3.07
CA PHE A 137 10.67 -12.24 1.98
C PHE A 137 11.09 -10.86 1.43
N LEU A 138 11.44 -9.91 2.31
CA LEU A 138 11.92 -8.59 1.91
C LEU A 138 13.26 -8.67 1.16
N ASP A 139 14.22 -9.44 1.67
CA ASP A 139 15.53 -9.62 1.04
C ASP A 139 15.39 -10.24 -0.36
N LYS A 140 14.53 -11.27 -0.47
CA LYS A 140 14.22 -11.94 -1.76
C LYS A 140 13.60 -10.99 -2.78
N ASN A 141 12.69 -10.11 -2.34
CA ASN A 141 11.93 -9.21 -3.21
C ASN A 141 12.53 -7.80 -3.34
N TRP A 142 13.70 -7.56 -2.74
CA TRP A 142 14.32 -6.24 -2.67
C TRP A 142 14.45 -5.55 -4.03
N LYS A 143 15.00 -6.26 -5.03
CA LYS A 143 15.21 -5.69 -6.37
C LYS A 143 13.90 -5.29 -7.04
N THR A 144 12.86 -6.11 -6.90
CA THR A 144 11.51 -5.84 -7.43
C THR A 144 10.88 -4.63 -6.76
N HIS A 145 11.05 -4.49 -5.44
CA HIS A 145 10.56 -3.33 -4.69
C HIS A 145 11.29 -2.04 -5.07
N VAL A 146 12.62 -2.10 -5.24
CA VAL A 146 13.40 -0.95 -5.68
C VAL A 146 13.00 -0.52 -7.10
N SER A 147 12.85 -1.46 -8.03
CA SER A 147 12.42 -1.13 -9.40
C SER A 147 11.01 -0.54 -9.42
N TYR A 148 10.09 -1.12 -8.65
CA TYR A 148 8.73 -0.60 -8.49
C TYR A 148 8.74 0.84 -7.96
N ASN A 149 9.46 1.12 -6.87
CA ASN A 149 9.50 2.47 -6.30
C ASN A 149 10.07 3.48 -7.30
N PHE A 150 11.15 3.12 -8.01
CA PHE A 150 11.72 3.95 -9.05
C PHE A 150 10.69 4.27 -10.15
N GLU A 151 9.98 3.26 -10.65
CA GLU A 151 8.94 3.46 -11.66
C GLU A 151 7.74 4.26 -11.14
N TRP A 152 7.35 4.04 -9.89
CA TRP A 152 6.28 4.76 -9.22
C TRP A 152 6.60 6.25 -9.15
N TYR A 153 7.81 6.62 -8.71
CA TYR A 153 8.25 8.01 -8.67
C TYR A 153 8.33 8.61 -10.07
N ARG A 154 8.90 7.90 -11.05
CA ARG A 154 8.97 8.36 -12.44
C ARG A 154 7.58 8.66 -13.01
N LYS A 155 6.62 7.74 -12.83
CA LYS A 155 5.23 7.90 -13.29
C LYS A 155 4.54 9.07 -12.60
N ASN A 156 4.66 9.18 -11.28
CA ASN A 156 4.06 10.29 -10.53
C ASN A 156 4.67 11.65 -10.91
N PHE A 157 5.99 11.72 -11.14
CA PHE A 157 6.63 12.94 -11.62
C PHE A 157 6.11 13.35 -13.01
N SER A 158 5.91 12.38 -13.91
CA SER A 158 5.27 12.64 -15.20
C SER A 158 3.83 13.16 -15.05
N LEU A 159 3.06 12.64 -14.09
CA LEU A 159 1.72 13.14 -13.79
C LEU A 159 1.75 14.57 -13.24
N LEU A 160 2.73 14.93 -12.41
CA LEU A 160 2.90 16.31 -11.92
C LEU A 160 3.15 17.29 -13.06
N ILE A 161 4.04 16.94 -14.01
CA ILE A 161 4.29 17.76 -15.20
C ILE A 161 3.00 17.93 -16.02
N LEU A 162 2.24 16.85 -16.21
CA LEU A 162 1.01 16.89 -16.98
C LEU A 162 -0.08 17.71 -16.27
N ALA A 163 -0.22 17.56 -14.96
CA ALA A 163 -1.10 18.39 -14.14
C ALA A 163 -0.75 19.87 -14.25
N PHE A 164 0.54 20.21 -14.18
CA PHE A 164 1.01 21.58 -14.34
C PHE A 164 0.63 22.16 -15.72
N ARG A 165 0.82 21.39 -16.80
CA ARG A 165 0.40 21.79 -18.16
C ARG A 165 -1.11 22.05 -18.26
N VAL A 166 -1.93 21.18 -17.66
CA VAL A 166 -3.40 21.36 -17.59
C VAL A 166 -3.76 22.66 -16.85
N GLN A 167 -3.06 22.98 -15.77
CA GLN A 167 -3.35 24.23 -15.03
C GLN A 167 -2.96 25.47 -15.83
N LEU A 168 -1.82 25.45 -16.52
CA LEU A 168 -1.42 26.55 -17.40
C LEU A 168 -2.41 26.77 -18.55
N SER A 169 -2.93 25.70 -19.17
CA SER A 169 -3.92 25.84 -20.25
C SER A 169 -5.22 26.49 -19.76
N LYS A 170 -5.65 26.22 -18.53
CA LYS A 170 -6.84 26.84 -17.92
C LYS A 170 -6.66 28.34 -17.68
N ILE A 171 -5.49 28.73 -17.17
CA ILE A 171 -5.18 30.14 -16.92
C ILE A 171 -5.17 30.94 -18.23
N GLY A 172 -4.56 30.39 -19.29
CA GLY A 172 -4.50 31.05 -20.60
C GLY A 172 -5.85 31.13 -21.35
N VAL A 173 -6.82 30.28 -21.00
CA VAL A 173 -8.20 30.36 -21.53
C VAL A 173 -9.04 31.36 -20.74
N ARG A 174 -8.84 31.48 -19.43
CA ARG A 174 -9.63 32.36 -18.55
C ARG A 174 -9.26 33.85 -18.64
N GLY A 175 -8.11 34.17 -19.24
CA GLY A 175 -7.63 35.54 -19.48
C GLY A 175 -7.97 36.11 -20.87
N ARG A 176 -8.73 35.39 -21.69
CA ARG A 176 -9.32 35.87 -22.95
C ARG A 176 -10.83 35.96 -22.80
#